data_AF-A0A2A5V5C8-F1
#
_entry.id   AF-A0A2A5V5C8-F1
#
_cell.length_a   1.000
_cell.length_b   1.000
_cell.length_c   1.000
_cell.angle_alpha   90.00
_cell.angle_beta   90.00
_cell.angle_gamma   90.00
#
_symmetry.space_group_name_H-M   'P 1'
#
loop_
_entity.id
_entity.type
_entity.pdbx_description
1 polymer ?
#
loop_
_entity_poly.entity_id
_entity_poly.type
_entity_poly.pdbx_seq_one_letter_code
_entity_poly.pdbx_strand_id
1 'polypeptide(L)'
;KGIDIIVKGSVGHMSGFMSQSGNLVVCGNAGEALGDSLYETNIYIRGNVKSLGADCVEKKMEKKHIKKLTKFLKDANIKNFKAESFKRYGSARKLYNFKIDNVSSY
;
A
#
# COMPACT_ATOMS: atom_id res chain seq x y z
N LYS A 1 4.83 13.68 0.36
CA LYS A 1 5.96 13.33 -0.54
C LYS A 1 5.96 11.82 -0.75
N GLY A 2 6.25 11.31 -1.95
CA GLY A 2 6.15 9.87 -2.24
C GLY A 2 7.48 9.23 -2.61
N ILE A 3 7.67 7.97 -2.19
CA ILE A 3 8.85 7.14 -2.47
C ILE A 3 8.43 5.70 -2.74
N ASP A 4 9.24 4.96 -3.49
CA ASP A 4 9.07 3.53 -3.74
C ASP A 4 10.04 2.74 -2.85
N ILE A 5 9.51 1.90 -1.97
CA ILE A 5 10.26 1.09 -1.01
C ILE A 5 10.03 -0.38 -1.30
N ILE A 6 11.11 -1.16 -1.38
CA ILE A 6 11.06 -2.62 -1.54
C ILE A 6 11.73 -3.28 -0.34
N VAL A 7 10.97 -4.07 0.40
CA VAL A 7 11.42 -4.87 1.54
C VAL A 7 11.46 -6.33 1.12
N LYS A 8 12.67 -6.92 1.06
CA LYS A 8 12.87 -8.33 0.67
C LYS A 8 12.40 -9.34 1.73
N GLY A 9 12.20 -8.89 2.96
CA GLY A 9 11.69 -9.69 4.09
C GLY A 9 10.28 -9.27 4.52
N SER A 10 10.00 -9.48 5.81
CA SER A 10 8.75 -9.08 6.46
C SER A 10 8.85 -7.68 7.06
N VAL A 11 7.71 -7.04 7.30
CA VAL A 11 7.60 -5.76 8.01
C VAL A 11 6.77 -5.89 9.28
N GLY A 12 7.08 -5.05 10.27
CA GLY A 12 6.46 -5.07 11.59
C GLY A 12 5.15 -4.30 11.69
N HIS A 13 4.75 -4.04 12.94
CA HIS A 13 3.58 -3.27 13.32
C HIS A 13 3.52 -1.89 12.66
N MET A 14 2.33 -1.45 12.26
CA MET A 14 2.04 -0.11 11.71
C MET A 14 2.85 0.29 10.46
N SER A 15 3.36 -0.70 9.72
CA SER A 15 4.11 -0.40 8.50
C SER A 15 3.25 0.36 7.50
N GLY A 16 3.76 1.47 6.98
CA GLY A 16 3.00 2.35 6.09
C GLY A 16 2.01 3.29 6.77
N PHE A 17 2.15 3.52 8.09
CA PHE A 17 1.37 4.52 8.82
C PHE A 17 1.46 5.92 8.20
N MET A 18 0.32 6.56 7.98
CA MET A 18 0.21 7.92 7.40
C MET A 18 0.89 8.09 6.04
N SER A 19 1.11 7.00 5.29
CA SER A 19 1.78 7.05 4.00
C SER A 19 0.94 7.80 2.96
N GLN A 20 1.43 8.96 2.54
CA GLN A 20 0.68 9.89 1.71
C GLN A 20 0.63 9.51 0.22
N SER A 21 1.77 9.07 -0.32
CA SER A 21 1.90 8.64 -1.71
C SER A 21 3.14 7.75 -1.90
N GLY A 22 3.23 7.09 -3.05
CA GLY A 22 4.34 6.19 -3.36
C GLY A 22 3.90 4.72 -3.32
N ASN A 23 4.88 3.82 -3.16
CA ASN A 23 4.64 2.39 -3.18
C ASN A 23 5.49 1.68 -2.11
N LEU A 24 4.87 0.76 -1.38
CA LEU A 24 5.55 -0.13 -0.45
C LEU A 24 5.38 -1.57 -0.95
N VAL A 25 6.48 -2.24 -1.29
CA VAL A 25 6.48 -3.65 -1.71
C VAL A 25 7.13 -4.49 -0.62
N VAL A 26 6.44 -5.51 -0.13
CA VAL A 26 6.92 -6.42 0.92
C VAL A 26 6.87 -7.84 0.41
N CYS A 27 8.04 -8.48 0.30
CA CYS A 27 8.16 -9.86 -0.18
C CYS A 27 7.87 -10.92 0.90
N GLY A 28 7.80 -10.52 2.18
CA GLY A 28 7.38 -11.36 3.31
C GLY A 28 5.99 -11.01 3.85
N ASN A 29 5.83 -11.15 5.16
CA ASN A 29 4.58 -10.89 5.89
C ASN A 29 4.51 -9.44 6.39
N ALA A 30 3.30 -9.00 6.73
CA ALA A 30 3.06 -7.76 7.44
C ALA A 30 2.47 -8.02 8.83
N GLY A 31 2.96 -7.28 9.82
CA GLY A 31 2.45 -7.28 11.18
C GLY A 31 1.07 -6.64 11.33
N GLU A 32 0.75 -6.22 12.54
CA GLU A 32 -0.56 -5.61 12.87
C GLU A 32 -0.68 -4.17 12.34
N ALA A 33 -1.91 -3.74 12.11
CA ALA A 33 -2.28 -2.38 11.71
C ALA A 33 -1.57 -1.87 10.43
N LEU A 34 -1.43 -2.74 9.42
CA LEU A 34 -0.80 -2.37 8.15
C LEU A 34 -1.53 -1.19 7.50
N GLY A 35 -0.77 -0.15 7.14
CA GLY A 35 -1.28 1.03 6.43
C GLY A 35 -2.27 1.85 7.26
N ASP A 36 -2.11 1.95 8.57
CA ASP A 36 -3.01 2.78 9.37
C ASP A 36 -2.97 4.26 8.91
N SER A 37 -4.15 4.87 8.76
CA SER A 37 -4.34 6.23 8.25
C SER A 37 -3.73 6.47 6.86
N LEU A 38 -3.94 5.52 5.94
CA LEU A 38 -3.40 5.56 4.58
C LEU A 38 -4.08 6.62 3.70
N TYR A 39 -3.29 7.27 2.82
CA TYR A 39 -3.81 8.11 1.73
C TYR A 39 -3.59 7.43 0.36
N GLU A 40 -2.82 8.01 -0.57
CA GLU A 40 -2.71 7.53 -1.96
C GLU A 40 -1.57 6.50 -2.18
N THR A 41 -1.01 5.94 -1.10
CA THR A 41 0.06 4.94 -1.20
C THR A 41 -0.49 3.57 -1.61
N ASN A 42 0.22 2.89 -2.51
CA ASN A 42 -0.07 1.48 -2.83
C ASN A 42 0.86 0.58 -2.01
N ILE A 43 0.29 -0.36 -1.27
CA ILE A 43 1.05 -1.35 -0.52
C ILE A 43 0.85 -2.71 -1.20
N TYR A 44 1.94 -3.43 -1.46
CA TYR A 44 1.94 -4.76 -2.08
C TYR A 44 2.54 -5.76 -1.11
N ILE A 45 1.78 -6.77 -0.70
CA ILE A 45 2.24 -7.80 0.24
C ILE A 45 2.18 -9.16 -0.44
N ARG A 46 3.30 -9.91 -0.39
CA ARG A 46 3.41 -11.27 -0.91
C ARG A 46 2.92 -12.32 0.08
N GLY A 47 3.25 -12.13 1.35
CA GLY A 47 2.89 -13.03 2.44
C GLY A 47 1.53 -12.70 3.05
N ASN A 48 1.37 -13.04 4.32
CA ASN A 48 0.16 -12.79 5.09
C ASN A 48 0.20 -11.42 5.76
N VAL A 49 -0.96 -10.80 5.91
CA VAL A 49 -1.17 -9.57 6.69
C VAL A 49 -1.90 -9.94 7.96
N LYS A 50 -1.34 -9.59 9.14
CA LYS A 50 -1.95 -9.95 10.42
C LYS A 50 -3.23 -9.15 10.69
N SER A 51 -3.19 -7.84 10.49
CA SER A 51 -4.39 -6.98 10.52
C SER A 51 -4.16 -5.69 9.74
N LEU A 52 -5.25 -5.06 9.30
CA LEU A 52 -5.21 -3.78 8.60
C LEU A 52 -5.43 -2.63 9.59
N GLY A 53 -4.77 -1.50 9.33
CA GLY A 53 -4.99 -0.25 10.06
C GLY A 53 -6.27 0.47 9.64
N ALA A 54 -6.57 1.59 10.30
CA ALA A 54 -7.73 2.40 9.94
C ALA A 54 -7.57 2.96 8.52
N ASP A 55 -8.67 2.96 7.76
CA ASP A 55 -8.71 3.42 6.37
C ASP A 55 -7.78 2.65 5.41
N CYS A 56 -7.36 1.43 5.76
CA CYS A 56 -6.65 0.53 4.86
C CYS A 56 -7.55 -0.64 4.46
N VAL A 57 -7.64 -0.92 3.17
CA VAL A 57 -8.40 -2.07 2.65
C VAL A 57 -7.63 -2.79 1.57
N GLU A 58 -7.89 -4.08 1.41
CA GLU A 58 -7.47 -4.80 0.22
C GLU A 58 -8.15 -4.18 -1.01
N LYS A 59 -7.38 -4.00 -2.07
CA LYS A 59 -7.81 -3.40 -3.33
C LYS A 59 -7.49 -4.36 -4.46
N LYS A 60 -8.32 -4.31 -5.51
CA LYS A 60 -8.10 -5.12 -6.71
C LYS A 60 -6.72 -4.87 -7.32
N MET A 61 -6.07 -5.95 -7.75
CA MET A 61 -4.90 -5.90 -8.62
C MET A 61 -5.33 -5.69 -10.07
N GLU A 62 -5.10 -4.48 -10.59
CA GLU A 62 -5.35 -4.13 -11.98
C GLU A 62 -4.09 -4.30 -12.83
N LYS A 63 -4.24 -4.34 -14.15
CA LYS A 63 -3.11 -4.50 -15.10
C LYS A 63 -1.99 -3.46 -14.88
N LYS A 64 -2.35 -2.20 -14.57
CA LYS A 64 -1.37 -1.14 -14.25
C LYS A 64 -0.54 -1.44 -13.01
N HIS A 65 -1.14 -2.09 -12.01
CA HIS A 65 -0.48 -2.44 -10.75
C HIS A 65 0.47 -3.62 -10.94
N ILE A 66 0.03 -4.65 -11.68
CA ILE A 66 0.88 -5.77 -12.08
C ILE A 66 2.11 -5.26 -12.85
N LYS A 67 1.90 -4.44 -13.89
CA LYS A 67 3.01 -3.88 -14.68
C LYS A 67 4.01 -3.10 -13.83
N LYS A 68 3.52 -2.27 -12.90
CA LYS A 68 4.36 -1.46 -12.02
C LYS A 68 5.14 -2.33 -11.01
N LEU A 69 4.47 -3.28 -10.38
CA LEU A 69 5.11 -4.20 -9.44
C LEU A 69 6.16 -5.09 -10.14
N THR A 70 5.87 -5.58 -11.34
CA THR A 70 6.85 -6.34 -12.14
C THR A 70 8.11 -5.52 -12.41
N LYS A 71 7.98 -4.21 -12.69
CA LYS A 71 9.12 -3.31 -12.83
C LYS A 71 9.91 -3.20 -11.52
N PHE A 72 9.25 -2.99 -10.39
CA PHE A 72 9.91 -2.91 -9.09
C PHE A 72 10.68 -4.17 -8.71
N LEU A 73 10.09 -5.34 -8.95
CA LEU A 73 10.77 -6.62 -8.69
C LEU A 73 12.00 -6.79 -9.58
N LYS A 74 11.90 -6.40 -10.86
CA LYS A 74 13.03 -6.42 -11.80
C LYS A 74 14.15 -5.48 -11.35
N ASP A 75 13.82 -4.23 -11.03
CA ASP A 75 14.78 -3.20 -10.62
C ASP A 75 15.48 -3.57 -9.30
N ALA A 76 14.78 -4.28 -8.40
CA ALA A 76 15.34 -4.82 -7.15
C ALA A 76 16.09 -6.16 -7.31
N ASN A 77 16.22 -6.67 -8.54
CA ASN A 77 16.81 -7.97 -8.89
C ASN A 77 16.16 -9.17 -8.17
N ILE A 78 14.83 -9.12 -8.00
CA ILE A 78 14.01 -10.17 -7.39
C ILE A 78 13.35 -10.98 -8.51
N LYS A 79 13.82 -12.22 -8.72
CA LYS A 79 13.39 -13.08 -9.84
C LYS A 79 12.48 -14.23 -9.43
N ASN A 80 12.44 -14.55 -8.15
CA ASN A 80 11.71 -15.67 -7.58
C ASN A 80 10.22 -15.39 -7.34
N PHE A 81 9.76 -14.15 -7.52
CA PHE A 81 8.37 -13.76 -7.29
C PHE A 81 7.74 -13.16 -8.54
N LYS A 82 6.47 -13.50 -8.77
CA LYS A 82 5.64 -12.91 -9.82
C LYS A 82 4.73 -11.84 -9.22
N ALA A 83 4.44 -10.76 -9.94
CA ALA A 83 3.61 -9.67 -9.41
C ALA A 83 2.19 -10.13 -9.04
N GLU A 84 1.66 -11.13 -9.74
CA GLU A 84 0.36 -11.77 -9.51
C GLU A 84 0.27 -12.48 -8.16
N SER A 85 1.42 -12.80 -7.56
CA SER A 85 1.47 -13.46 -6.25
C SER A 85 1.34 -12.49 -5.07
N PHE A 86 1.23 -11.19 -5.33
CA PHE A 86 1.04 -10.16 -4.31
C PHE A 86 -0.42 -9.71 -4.23
N LYS A 87 -0.87 -9.42 -3.02
CA LYS A 87 -2.09 -8.66 -2.76
C LYS A 87 -1.77 -7.17 -2.68
N ARG A 88 -2.75 -6.33 -3.00
CA ARG A 88 -2.61 -4.88 -2.91
C ARG A 88 -3.52 -4.31 -1.84
N TYR A 89 -3.00 -3.35 -1.09
CA TYR A 89 -3.71 -2.58 -0.10
C TYR A 89 -3.56 -1.09 -0.41
N GLY A 90 -4.56 -0.30 -0.02
CA GLY A 90 -4.63 1.12 -0.29
C GLY A 90 -5.74 1.77 0.52
N SER A 91 -5.80 3.10 0.51
CA SER A 91 -6.77 3.83 1.33
C SER A 91 -8.22 3.45 1.01
N ALA A 92 -9.05 3.27 2.04
CA ALA A 92 -10.50 3.15 1.88
C ALA A 92 -11.15 4.51 1.54
N ARG A 93 -10.38 5.60 1.63
CA ARG A 93 -10.77 7.00 1.40
C ARG A 93 -11.87 7.50 2.33
N LYS A 94 -11.97 6.92 3.53
CA LYS A 94 -12.96 7.29 4.55
C LYS A 94 -12.48 8.45 5.43
N LEU A 95 -11.17 8.68 5.53
CA LEU A 95 -10.62 9.79 6.33
C LEU A 95 -10.49 11.10 5.55
N TYR A 96 -10.94 11.13 4.29
CA TYR A 96 -11.02 12.35 3.49
C TYR A 96 -12.23 13.17 3.99
N ASN A 97 -12.10 13.80 5.16
CA ASN A 97 -13.07 14.76 5.65
C ASN A 97 -12.97 16.06 4.84
N PHE A 98 -13.34 16.03 3.56
CA PHE A 98 -13.80 17.23 2.85
C PHE A 98 -15.27 17.44 3.23
N LYS A 99 -15.51 18.19 4.31
CA LYS A 99 -16.81 18.85 4.48
C LYS A 99 -16.90 19.95 3.42
N ILE A 100 -17.77 19.75 2.42
CA ILE A 100 -18.09 20.76 1.38
C ILE A 100 -19.01 21.87 1.96
N ASP A 101 -19.32 21.86 3.26
CA ASP A 101 -20.26 22.79 3.87
C ASP A 101 -19.73 24.23 4.10
N ASN A 102 -18.53 24.58 3.62
CA ASN A 102 -17.97 25.94 3.71
C ASN A 102 -17.79 26.63 2.35
N VAL A 103 -18.62 26.31 1.36
CA VAL A 103 -18.65 27.04 0.07
C VAL A 103 -19.78 28.09 0.01
N SER A 104 -20.54 28.27 1.09
CA SER A 104 -21.63 29.27 1.17
C SER A 104 -21.27 30.55 1.94
N SER A 105 -20.00 30.81 2.21
CA SER A 105 -19.59 32.05 2.88
C SER A 105 -18.45 32.75 2.14
N TYR A 106 -18.72 33.23 0.92
CA TYR A 106 -18.09 34.43 0.35
C TYR A 106 -19.02 35.03 -0.70
#